data_AF-A0A517P7W6-F1
#
_entry.id   AF-A0A517P7W6-F1
#
_cell.length_a   1.000
_cell.length_b   1.000
_cell.length_c   1.000
_cell.angle_alpha   90.00
_cell.angle_beta   90.00
_cell.angle_gamma   90.00
#
_symmetry.space_group_name_H-M   'P 1'
#
loop_
_entity.id
_entity.type
_entity.pdbx_description
1 polymer ?
#
loop_
_entity_poly.entity_id
_entity_poly.type
_entity_poly.pdbx_seq_one_letter_code
_entity_poly.pdbx_strand_id
1 'polypeptide(L)'
;MPKRPAPADRRGAFDTWGDSTWEALLVRPLPEQGGGRDPAGALAACAGVGAIERDVTDAVLAGEWVPPQGEWALLVVPRAGGWATLVSNGWAEELIERRLGDFRGETLVTGAYDTAGVLVVRHRRHEGGATAEAATFVTDGVRWDEPAPDDDPDDPQGEGDTSLSGERFPPAAAAAWLAERASVKDAHDTLLRDADAYVPGLFFARDGGVGNSGRLVAGYGHEDALSPEFVERVDVVRFGPVQTTPLDEAAGRRLEAAVGRGDVRAARRALAAGATVGTLPGSRHTAVWLCLNAMSEFDAPDRAALAEIVGLLLDAGADVNARPRDAASPVELLLTTEFVQSRATRTRSRNRLDALALLDWLIDAGLKVDAVSFGRSMYGPRPLHAAASQNRPAFVRALLDRGADPRLADDRGLTPGAALRAQLEAGARRTWAPNHVPLERALAEHAEVLALLDAAAAA
;
A
#
# COMPACT_ATOMS: atom_id res chain seq x y z
N MET A 1 -17.33 -5.62 -30.93
CA MET A 1 -17.55 -5.30 -29.51
C MET A 1 -18.78 -4.41 -29.42
N PRO A 2 -19.70 -4.65 -28.46
CA PRO A 2 -20.84 -3.76 -28.25
C PRO A 2 -20.35 -2.32 -27.99
N LYS A 3 -21.11 -1.33 -28.47
CA LYS A 3 -20.80 0.08 -28.28
C LYS A 3 -20.88 0.39 -26.79
N ARG A 4 -19.82 0.94 -26.21
CA ARG A 4 -19.81 1.33 -24.79
C ARG A 4 -20.91 2.37 -24.51
N PRO A 5 -21.53 2.34 -23.33
CA PRO A 5 -22.44 3.39 -22.90
C PRO A 5 -21.79 4.76 -22.97
N ALA A 6 -22.61 5.79 -23.19
CA ALA A 6 -22.15 7.17 -23.07
C ALA A 6 -21.58 7.40 -21.65
N PRO A 7 -20.59 8.30 -21.48
CA PRO A 7 -19.96 8.55 -20.18
C PRO A 7 -20.94 8.68 -19.00
N ALA A 8 -22.07 9.37 -19.21
CA ALA A 8 -23.08 9.61 -18.18
C ALA A 8 -23.79 8.33 -17.68
N ASP A 9 -23.86 7.29 -18.50
CA ASP A 9 -24.60 6.06 -18.22
C ASP A 9 -23.70 4.92 -17.73
N ARG A 10 -22.38 5.17 -17.63
CA ARG A 10 -21.42 4.14 -17.21
C ARG A 10 -21.52 3.90 -15.72
N ARG A 11 -21.61 2.64 -15.32
CA ARG A 11 -21.61 2.19 -13.93
C ARG A 11 -20.88 0.86 -13.82
N GLY A 12 -20.42 0.54 -12.61
CA GLY A 12 -19.72 -0.70 -12.33
C GLY A 12 -18.20 -0.57 -12.36
N ALA A 13 -17.54 -1.72 -12.16
CA ALA A 13 -16.12 -1.85 -12.35
C ALA A 13 -15.77 -2.08 -13.82
N PHE A 14 -14.50 -1.85 -14.14
CA PHE A 14 -13.96 -2.34 -15.38
C PHE A 14 -13.85 -3.87 -15.39
N ASP A 15 -13.79 -4.48 -16.58
CA ASP A 15 -13.46 -5.89 -16.70
C ASP A 15 -12.01 -6.10 -16.24
N THR A 16 -11.86 -6.63 -15.04
CA THR A 16 -10.58 -6.88 -14.39
C THR A 16 -9.91 -8.09 -15.02
N TRP A 17 -8.70 -7.91 -15.56
CA TRP A 17 -7.84 -9.03 -15.92
C TRP A 17 -7.41 -9.72 -14.63
N GLY A 18 -7.78 -10.99 -14.46
CA GLY A 18 -7.71 -11.72 -13.19
C GLY A 18 -6.32 -12.00 -12.63
N ASP A 19 -5.26 -11.42 -13.21
CA ASP A 19 -3.86 -11.62 -12.83
C ASP A 19 -3.14 -10.34 -12.37
N SER A 20 -3.87 -9.22 -12.25
CA SER A 20 -3.27 -7.90 -11.99
C SER A 20 -3.84 -7.24 -10.74
N THR A 21 -2.96 -6.90 -9.78
CA THR A 21 -3.32 -6.11 -8.60
C THR A 21 -3.64 -4.67 -8.98
N TRP A 22 -4.80 -4.16 -8.55
CA TRP A 22 -5.24 -2.79 -8.79
C TRP A 22 -6.14 -2.29 -7.66
N GLU A 23 -6.24 -0.97 -7.52
CA GLU A 23 -7.12 -0.32 -6.54
C GLU A 23 -7.58 1.01 -7.11
N ALA A 24 -8.77 1.44 -6.74
CA ALA A 24 -9.32 2.74 -7.04
C ALA A 24 -9.95 3.34 -5.78
N LEU A 25 -9.70 4.63 -5.59
CA LEU A 25 -10.33 5.45 -4.56
C LEU A 25 -11.22 6.48 -5.24
N LEU A 26 -12.51 6.44 -4.93
CA LEU A 26 -13.47 7.44 -5.37
C LEU A 26 -13.97 8.23 -4.16
N VAL A 27 -14.20 9.53 -4.38
CA VAL A 27 -14.72 10.46 -3.37
C VAL A 27 -15.95 11.19 -3.91
N ARG A 28 -16.95 11.39 -3.05
CA ARG A 28 -18.16 12.14 -3.36
C ARG A 28 -18.55 13.02 -2.17
N PRO A 29 -18.56 14.37 -2.30
CA PRO A 29 -19.05 15.25 -1.24
C PRO A 29 -20.52 15.00 -0.88
N LEU A 30 -20.92 15.31 0.36
CA LEU A 30 -22.32 15.20 0.76
C LEU A 30 -23.21 16.21 -0.01
N PRO A 31 -24.51 15.91 -0.22
CA PRO A 31 -25.42 16.78 -0.95
C PRO A 31 -25.48 18.22 -0.41
N GLU A 32 -25.45 18.39 0.92
CA GLU A 32 -25.44 19.69 1.58
C GLU A 32 -24.19 20.55 1.29
N GLN A 33 -23.12 19.97 0.74
CA GLN A 33 -21.89 20.66 0.36
C GLN A 33 -21.86 21.06 -1.13
N GLY A 34 -23.01 21.01 -1.81
CA GLY A 34 -23.12 21.37 -3.23
C GLY A 34 -23.31 20.18 -4.17
N GLY A 35 -23.79 19.04 -3.68
CA GLY A 35 -24.33 17.96 -4.53
C GLY A 35 -23.33 17.28 -5.47
N GLY A 36 -22.06 17.15 -5.07
CA GLY A 36 -21.03 16.50 -5.89
C GLY A 36 -20.32 17.38 -6.92
N ARG A 37 -20.61 18.70 -6.99
CA ARG A 37 -20.06 19.60 -8.02
C ARG A 37 -18.64 20.14 -7.75
N ASP A 38 -18.14 20.07 -6.52
CA ASP A 38 -16.77 20.49 -6.21
C ASP A 38 -16.07 19.56 -5.20
N PRO A 39 -15.64 18.36 -5.64
CA PRO A 39 -14.92 17.43 -4.79
C PRO A 39 -13.63 18.01 -4.22
N ALA A 40 -12.94 18.89 -4.95
CA ALA A 40 -11.71 19.49 -4.43
C ALA A 40 -12.00 20.50 -3.31
N GLY A 41 -13.09 21.27 -3.40
CA GLY A 41 -13.53 22.14 -2.29
C GLY A 41 -13.80 21.36 -1.00
N ALA A 42 -14.43 20.18 -1.10
CA ALA A 42 -14.67 19.30 0.04
C ALA A 42 -13.36 18.71 0.61
N LEU A 43 -12.43 18.31 -0.24
CA LEU A 43 -11.10 17.83 0.18
C LEU A 43 -10.28 18.94 0.84
N ALA A 44 -10.34 20.17 0.34
CA ALA A 44 -9.62 21.32 0.90
C ALA A 44 -10.02 21.64 2.35
N ALA A 45 -11.19 21.18 2.80
CA ALA A 45 -11.63 21.35 4.18
C ALA A 45 -11.01 20.33 5.15
N CYS A 46 -10.37 19.27 4.65
CA CYS A 46 -9.71 18.25 5.48
C CYS A 46 -8.38 18.79 6.02
N ALA A 47 -8.12 18.59 7.31
CA ALA A 47 -6.90 19.05 7.97
C ALA A 47 -5.61 18.45 7.36
N GLY A 48 -5.71 17.27 6.74
CA GLY A 48 -4.59 16.61 6.07
C GLY A 48 -4.25 17.19 4.69
N VAL A 49 -5.11 18.03 4.10
CA VAL A 49 -4.90 18.65 2.79
C VAL A 49 -4.24 20.01 2.98
N GLY A 50 -3.02 20.15 2.46
CA GLY A 50 -2.22 21.37 2.60
C GLY A 50 -2.47 22.40 1.50
N ALA A 51 -2.68 21.94 0.26
CA ALA A 51 -3.05 22.81 -0.86
C ALA A 51 -3.73 22.00 -1.96
N ILE A 52 -4.52 22.71 -2.79
CA ILE A 52 -5.04 22.17 -4.04
C ILE A 52 -4.64 23.10 -5.17
N GLU A 53 -3.90 22.57 -6.13
CA GLU A 53 -3.66 23.22 -7.42
C GLU A 53 -4.81 22.86 -8.36
N ARG A 54 -5.52 23.87 -8.84
CA ARG A 54 -6.72 23.68 -9.64
C ARG A 54 -6.36 23.61 -11.11
N ASP A 55 -7.00 22.68 -11.81
CA ASP A 55 -6.99 22.57 -13.27
C ASP A 55 -5.60 22.43 -13.91
N VAL A 56 -4.99 21.26 -13.70
CA VAL A 56 -3.78 20.81 -14.40
C VAL A 56 -4.11 19.92 -15.61
N THR A 57 -5.35 19.98 -16.08
CA THR A 57 -5.94 19.03 -17.04
C THR A 57 -5.11 18.90 -18.31
N ASP A 58 -4.82 20.01 -18.99
CA ASP A 58 -4.09 19.99 -20.26
C ASP A 58 -2.69 19.37 -20.11
N ALA A 59 -1.95 19.74 -19.07
CA ALA A 59 -0.62 19.22 -18.81
C ALA A 59 -0.63 17.71 -18.49
N VAL A 60 -1.61 17.26 -17.70
CA VAL A 60 -1.74 15.84 -17.33
C VAL A 60 -2.12 15.01 -18.56
N LEU A 61 -3.11 15.47 -19.35
CA LEU A 61 -3.57 14.74 -20.55
C LEU A 61 -2.53 14.74 -21.68
N ALA A 62 -1.70 15.79 -21.79
CA ALA A 62 -0.56 15.82 -22.70
C ALA A 62 0.62 14.94 -22.22
N GLY A 63 0.61 14.48 -20.96
CA GLY A 63 1.73 13.77 -20.35
C GLY A 63 2.94 14.64 -20.04
N GLU A 64 2.75 15.96 -20.00
CA GLU A 64 3.78 16.98 -19.74
C GLU A 64 3.81 17.42 -18.27
N TRP A 65 2.79 17.04 -17.49
CA TRP A 65 2.70 17.37 -16.07
C TRP A 65 3.80 16.71 -15.24
N VAL A 66 4.43 17.52 -14.38
CA VAL A 66 5.49 17.09 -13.48
C VAL A 66 4.94 17.03 -12.06
N PRO A 67 5.05 15.89 -11.35
CA PRO A 67 4.52 15.79 -10.02
C PRO A 67 5.20 16.70 -8.99
N PRO A 68 4.45 17.27 -8.03
CA PRO A 68 5.01 18.16 -7.02
C PRO A 68 5.76 17.39 -5.91
N GLN A 69 6.50 18.14 -5.09
CA GLN A 69 7.12 17.61 -3.87
C GLN A 69 6.06 17.22 -2.82
N GLY A 70 6.43 16.25 -1.98
CA GLY A 70 5.63 15.77 -0.87
C GLY A 70 4.63 14.69 -1.30
N GLU A 71 3.67 14.43 -0.44
CA GLU A 71 2.57 13.51 -0.72
C GLU A 71 1.48 14.24 -1.51
N TRP A 72 1.03 13.63 -2.61
CA TRP A 72 0.04 14.22 -3.51
C TRP A 72 -0.80 13.15 -4.21
N ALA A 73 -1.96 13.57 -4.73
CA ALA A 73 -2.82 12.78 -5.58
C ALA A 73 -3.40 13.65 -6.70
N LEU A 74 -3.76 13.04 -7.82
CA LEU A 74 -4.57 13.67 -8.86
C LEU A 74 -6.04 13.38 -8.60
N LEU A 75 -6.84 14.41 -8.49
CA LEU A 75 -8.30 14.32 -8.41
C LEU A 75 -8.86 14.47 -9.82
N VAL A 76 -9.25 13.35 -10.43
CA VAL A 76 -9.87 13.30 -11.76
C VAL A 76 -11.38 13.45 -11.59
N VAL A 77 -11.89 14.60 -12.01
CA VAL A 77 -13.31 14.93 -11.94
C VAL A 77 -13.95 14.62 -13.30
N PRO A 78 -14.88 13.66 -13.37
CA PRO A 78 -15.58 13.35 -14.61
C PRO A 78 -16.67 14.39 -14.92
N ARG A 79 -17.01 14.55 -16.20
CA ARG A 79 -18.13 15.41 -16.66
C ARG A 79 -19.50 14.92 -16.22
N ALA A 80 -19.61 13.66 -15.82
CA ALA A 80 -20.87 13.03 -15.44
C ALA A 80 -20.65 12.05 -14.29
N GLY A 81 -21.69 11.88 -13.47
CA GLY A 81 -21.63 11.13 -12.21
C GLY A 81 -21.31 12.01 -11.01
N GLY A 82 -21.51 11.48 -9.80
CA GLY A 82 -21.23 12.19 -8.54
C GLY A 82 -19.87 11.88 -7.92
N TRP A 83 -19.10 10.97 -8.53
CA TRP A 83 -17.84 10.48 -7.98
C TRP A 83 -16.65 11.06 -8.73
N ALA A 84 -15.65 11.56 -8.00
CA ALA A 84 -14.34 11.88 -8.55
C ALA A 84 -13.33 10.78 -8.16
N THR A 85 -12.40 10.48 -9.05
CA THR A 85 -11.36 9.46 -8.79
C THR A 85 -10.12 10.14 -8.22
N LEU A 86 -9.70 9.75 -7.03
CA LEU A 86 -8.49 10.25 -6.40
C LEU A 86 -7.34 9.26 -6.66
N VAL A 87 -6.50 9.57 -7.64
CA VAL A 87 -5.39 8.72 -8.07
C VAL A 87 -4.12 9.12 -7.32
N SER A 88 -3.61 8.22 -6.46
CA SER A 88 -2.40 8.44 -5.68
C SER A 88 -1.37 7.32 -5.94
N ASN A 89 -0.15 7.52 -5.43
CA ASN A 89 0.88 6.47 -5.43
C ASN A 89 0.90 5.65 -4.13
N GLY A 90 0.02 5.95 -3.19
CA GLY A 90 -0.18 5.18 -1.96
C GLY A 90 -1.41 4.28 -2.05
N TRP A 91 -1.64 3.50 -1.00
CA TRP A 91 -2.85 2.71 -0.83
C TRP A 91 -4.01 3.61 -0.43
N ALA A 92 -5.21 3.34 -0.95
CA ALA A 92 -6.38 4.19 -0.73
C ALA A 92 -6.71 4.28 0.77
N GLU A 93 -6.70 3.15 1.46
CA GLU A 93 -6.97 3.07 2.90
C GLU A 93 -5.99 3.91 3.73
N GLU A 94 -4.69 3.77 3.47
CA GLU A 94 -3.67 4.54 4.19
C GLU A 94 -3.81 6.04 3.93
N LEU A 95 -4.14 6.44 2.70
CA LEU A 95 -4.38 7.84 2.37
C LEU A 95 -5.60 8.38 3.11
N ILE A 96 -6.70 7.63 3.16
CA ILE A 96 -7.90 8.02 3.88
C ILE A 96 -7.59 8.21 5.36
N GLU A 97 -7.00 7.20 6.01
CA GLU A 97 -6.68 7.22 7.43
C GLU A 97 -5.74 8.37 7.81
N ARG A 98 -4.70 8.62 7.00
CA ARG A 98 -3.69 9.63 7.30
C ARG A 98 -4.14 11.05 6.99
N ARG A 99 -4.90 11.24 5.90
CA ARG A 99 -5.10 12.57 5.30
C ARG A 99 -6.56 13.01 5.19
N LEU A 100 -7.50 12.08 5.21
CA LEU A 100 -8.92 12.34 4.97
C LEU A 100 -9.81 11.85 6.12
N GLY A 101 -9.26 11.66 7.32
CA GLY A 101 -10.03 11.17 8.48
C GLY A 101 -11.17 12.09 8.93
N ASP A 102 -11.06 13.39 8.64
CA ASP A 102 -12.09 14.41 8.88
C ASP A 102 -12.88 14.79 7.61
N PHE A 103 -12.76 13.99 6.56
CA PHE A 103 -13.53 14.19 5.34
C PHE A 103 -15.04 14.14 5.63
N ARG A 104 -15.79 14.95 4.88
CA ARG A 104 -17.25 14.99 4.90
C ARG A 104 -17.74 14.64 3.51
N GLY A 105 -18.34 13.47 3.36
CA GLY A 105 -18.60 12.89 2.06
C GLY A 105 -18.71 11.38 2.14
N GLU A 106 -18.68 10.75 0.98
CA GLU A 106 -18.61 9.32 0.82
C GLU A 106 -17.27 8.96 0.18
N THR A 107 -16.68 7.85 0.62
CA THR A 107 -15.56 7.22 -0.07
C THR A 107 -15.98 5.84 -0.58
N LEU A 108 -15.43 5.45 -1.72
CA LEU A 108 -15.60 4.12 -2.28
C LEU A 108 -14.21 3.61 -2.68
N VAL A 109 -13.73 2.62 -1.93
CA VAL A 109 -12.49 1.90 -2.23
C VAL A 109 -12.86 0.58 -2.87
N THR A 110 -12.25 0.27 -4.00
CA THR A 110 -12.42 -1.01 -4.67
C THR A 110 -11.13 -1.44 -5.34
N GLY A 111 -10.91 -2.72 -5.51
CA GLY A 111 -9.71 -3.22 -6.16
C GLY A 111 -9.60 -4.72 -6.11
N ALA A 112 -8.61 -5.26 -6.82
CA ALA A 112 -8.16 -6.64 -6.69
C ALA A 112 -6.76 -6.67 -6.07
N TYR A 113 -6.56 -7.50 -5.05
CA TYR A 113 -5.28 -7.75 -4.40
C TYR A 113 -4.63 -9.02 -4.96
N ASP A 114 -3.30 -8.98 -5.10
CA ASP A 114 -2.39 -10.14 -5.26
C ASP A 114 -2.66 -11.16 -6.41
N THR A 115 -1.97 -12.32 -6.37
CA THR A 115 -2.11 -13.46 -7.29
C THR A 115 -3.17 -14.49 -6.88
N ALA A 116 -3.62 -14.40 -5.63
CA ALA A 116 -4.82 -15.02 -5.11
C ALA A 116 -6.03 -14.10 -5.33
N GLY A 117 -5.95 -13.10 -6.22
CA GLY A 117 -7.05 -12.26 -6.71
C GLY A 117 -8.20 -12.12 -5.73
N VAL A 118 -8.08 -11.30 -4.68
CA VAL A 118 -9.16 -10.92 -3.72
C VAL A 118 -9.76 -9.58 -4.13
N LEU A 119 -11.08 -9.48 -4.28
CA LEU A 119 -11.82 -8.26 -4.64
C LEU A 119 -12.39 -7.66 -3.37
N VAL A 120 -12.30 -6.33 -3.31
CA VAL A 120 -12.90 -5.56 -2.23
C VAL A 120 -13.83 -4.49 -2.78
N VAL A 121 -14.90 -4.22 -2.03
CA VAL A 121 -15.65 -2.96 -2.11
C VAL A 121 -15.83 -2.45 -0.69
N ARG A 122 -15.40 -1.22 -0.42
CA ARG A 122 -15.65 -0.53 0.85
C ARG A 122 -16.28 0.82 0.54
N HIS A 123 -17.59 0.89 0.74
CA HIS A 123 -18.39 2.10 0.61
C HIS A 123 -18.64 2.68 1.99
N ARG A 124 -18.10 3.87 2.24
CA ARG A 124 -18.19 4.54 3.54
C ARG A 124 -18.79 5.91 3.41
N ARG A 125 -19.50 6.32 4.46
CA ARG A 125 -19.97 7.69 4.66
C ARG A 125 -19.21 8.32 5.83
N HIS A 126 -18.67 9.50 5.62
CA HIS A 126 -17.88 10.25 6.58
C HIS A 126 -18.59 11.55 6.98
N GLU A 127 -18.70 11.81 8.28
CA GLU A 127 -19.32 13.00 8.85
C GLU A 127 -18.33 13.80 9.73
N GLY A 128 -17.11 14.03 9.22
CA GLY A 128 -16.16 14.94 9.85
C GLY A 128 -15.45 14.35 11.07
N GLY A 129 -15.11 13.05 11.00
CA GLY A 129 -14.44 12.29 12.05
C GLY A 129 -15.20 11.03 12.49
N ALA A 130 -16.48 10.93 12.17
CA ALA A 130 -17.25 9.68 12.27
C ALA A 130 -17.36 9.02 10.89
N THR A 131 -17.17 7.70 10.84
CA THR A 131 -17.25 6.91 9.61
C THR A 131 -18.25 5.77 9.80
N ALA A 132 -19.22 5.68 8.88
CA ALA A 132 -20.18 4.60 8.79
C ALA A 132 -19.86 3.73 7.57
N GLU A 133 -19.76 2.41 7.78
CA GLU A 133 -19.58 1.43 6.70
C GLU A 133 -20.93 1.15 6.05
N ALA A 134 -21.21 1.78 4.91
CA ALA A 134 -22.45 1.56 4.19
C ALA A 134 -22.50 0.15 3.59
N ALA A 135 -21.37 -0.30 3.00
CA ALA A 135 -21.18 -1.66 2.52
C ALA A 135 -19.70 -2.04 2.51
N THR A 136 -19.37 -3.23 3.01
CA THR A 136 -18.03 -3.83 2.98
C THR A 136 -18.14 -5.23 2.40
N PHE A 137 -17.52 -5.45 1.24
CA PHE A 137 -17.45 -6.72 0.53
C PHE A 137 -16.00 -7.14 0.42
N VAL A 138 -15.67 -8.36 0.83
CA VAL A 138 -14.33 -8.94 0.74
C VAL A 138 -14.48 -10.42 0.41
N THR A 139 -13.80 -10.85 -0.62
CA THR A 139 -13.84 -12.21 -1.17
C THR A 139 -12.66 -13.06 -0.68
N ASP A 140 -12.72 -14.36 -0.94
CA ASP A 140 -11.73 -15.38 -0.55
C ASP A 140 -10.52 -15.53 -1.49
N GLY A 141 -10.67 -15.11 -2.76
CA GLY A 141 -9.58 -14.97 -3.70
C GLY A 141 -9.39 -16.10 -4.73
N VAL A 142 -10.13 -17.19 -4.63
CA VAL A 142 -9.95 -18.33 -5.55
C VAL A 142 -10.70 -18.04 -6.85
N ARG A 143 -9.98 -17.49 -7.86
CA ARG A 143 -10.40 -17.33 -9.27
C ARG A 143 -11.90 -17.02 -9.48
N TRP A 144 -12.22 -15.74 -9.62
CA TRP A 144 -13.54 -15.11 -9.86
C TRP A 144 -14.55 -15.77 -10.81
N ASP A 145 -14.09 -16.67 -11.70
CA ASP A 145 -14.90 -17.35 -12.70
C ASP A 145 -15.40 -18.72 -12.23
N GLU A 146 -14.85 -19.25 -11.13
CA GLU A 146 -15.29 -20.50 -10.52
C GLU A 146 -16.27 -20.15 -9.38
N PRO A 147 -17.45 -20.79 -9.32
CA PRO A 147 -18.34 -20.62 -8.17
C PRO A 147 -17.60 -21.00 -6.88
N ALA A 148 -17.97 -20.37 -5.76
CA ALA A 148 -17.46 -20.75 -4.44
C ALA A 148 -17.52 -22.28 -4.32
N PRO A 149 -16.42 -22.96 -3.92
CA PRO A 149 -16.48 -24.40 -3.75
C PRO A 149 -17.53 -24.70 -2.69
N ASP A 150 -18.70 -25.20 -3.12
CA ASP A 150 -19.70 -25.77 -2.23
C ASP A 150 -19.02 -26.91 -1.46
N ASP A 151 -18.99 -26.75 -0.13
CA ASP A 151 -18.54 -27.73 0.86
C ASP A 151 -17.11 -28.26 0.63
N ASP A 152 -16.09 -27.56 1.14
CA ASP A 152 -14.87 -28.24 1.57
C ASP A 152 -15.19 -29.01 2.87
N PRO A 153 -15.26 -30.35 2.85
CA PRO A 153 -15.58 -31.13 4.04
C PRO A 153 -14.51 -31.03 5.15
N ASP A 154 -13.35 -30.43 4.86
CA ASP A 154 -12.25 -30.20 5.81
C ASP A 154 -12.26 -28.77 6.42
N ASP A 155 -13.14 -27.86 5.99
CA ASP A 155 -13.37 -26.53 6.61
C ASP A 155 -14.84 -26.32 7.07
N PRO A 156 -15.23 -26.89 8.23
CA PRO A 156 -16.59 -26.80 8.74
C PRO A 156 -16.95 -25.44 9.38
N GLN A 157 -16.07 -24.43 9.34
CA GLN A 157 -16.27 -23.11 9.97
C GLN A 157 -16.35 -21.94 8.98
N GLY A 158 -16.06 -22.14 7.69
CA GLY A 158 -16.22 -21.10 6.66
C GLY A 158 -15.25 -19.92 6.85
N GLU A 159 -14.06 -20.16 7.40
CA GLU A 159 -13.09 -19.09 7.73
C GLU A 159 -12.38 -18.51 6.49
N GLY A 160 -12.72 -19.00 5.30
CA GLY A 160 -12.30 -18.49 3.99
C GLY A 160 -13.44 -18.00 3.11
N ASP A 161 -14.58 -17.55 3.65
CA ASP A 161 -15.76 -17.22 2.85
C ASP A 161 -15.79 -15.78 2.30
N THR A 162 -16.37 -15.62 1.09
CA THR A 162 -16.77 -14.31 0.59
C THR A 162 -17.76 -13.66 1.55
N SER A 163 -17.39 -12.48 2.06
CA SER A 163 -18.13 -11.74 3.08
C SER A 163 -18.74 -10.45 2.54
N LEU A 164 -19.94 -10.13 3.03
CA LEU A 164 -20.63 -8.87 2.81
C LEU A 164 -21.19 -8.36 4.15
N SER A 165 -20.94 -7.11 4.47
CA SER A 165 -21.38 -6.48 5.71
C SER A 165 -21.60 -4.97 5.53
N GLY A 166 -21.96 -4.26 6.61
CA GLY A 166 -22.24 -2.82 6.61
C GLY A 166 -23.71 -2.51 6.92
N GLU A 167 -24.03 -1.23 7.08
CA GLU A 167 -25.37 -0.76 7.46
C GLU A 167 -26.45 -1.21 6.45
N ARG A 168 -26.11 -1.31 5.16
CA ARG A 168 -27.00 -1.81 4.11
C ARG A 168 -27.20 -3.32 4.14
N PHE A 169 -26.28 -4.05 4.78
CA PHE A 169 -26.21 -5.52 4.73
C PHE A 169 -26.05 -6.15 6.13
N PRO A 170 -27.13 -6.16 6.94
CA PRO A 170 -27.18 -7.00 8.14
C PRO A 170 -26.94 -8.48 7.79
N PRO A 171 -26.42 -9.33 8.72
CA PRO A 171 -25.93 -10.67 8.38
C PRO A 171 -26.88 -11.55 7.56
N ALA A 172 -28.17 -11.59 7.94
CA ALA A 172 -29.16 -12.38 7.21
C ALA A 172 -29.48 -11.85 5.81
N ALA A 173 -29.45 -10.53 5.63
CA ALA A 173 -29.67 -9.89 4.33
C ALA A 173 -28.43 -10.03 3.44
N ALA A 174 -27.24 -9.98 4.01
CA ALA A 174 -25.98 -10.17 3.30
C ALA A 174 -25.90 -11.56 2.64
N ALA A 175 -26.19 -12.62 3.41
CA ALA A 175 -26.18 -13.99 2.92
C ALA A 175 -27.21 -14.22 1.80
N ALA A 176 -28.44 -13.71 1.99
CA ALA A 176 -29.48 -13.80 0.96
C ALA A 176 -29.11 -13.05 -0.32
N TRP A 177 -28.56 -11.84 -0.18
CA TRP A 177 -28.16 -11.01 -1.33
C TRP A 177 -27.02 -11.67 -2.13
N LEU A 178 -26.03 -12.25 -1.46
CA LEU A 178 -24.93 -12.98 -2.10
C LEU A 178 -25.41 -14.23 -2.84
N ALA A 179 -26.34 -14.99 -2.25
CA ALA A 179 -26.90 -16.20 -2.86
C ALA A 179 -27.68 -15.93 -4.17
N GLU A 180 -28.14 -14.69 -4.38
CA GLU A 180 -28.81 -14.28 -5.62
C GLU A 180 -27.83 -13.87 -6.74
N ARG A 181 -26.54 -13.74 -6.45
CA ARG A 181 -25.54 -13.28 -7.43
C ARG A 181 -25.07 -14.45 -8.29
N ALA A 182 -24.88 -14.18 -9.59
CA ALA A 182 -24.42 -15.21 -10.51
C ALA A 182 -22.94 -15.58 -10.29
N SER A 183 -22.15 -14.66 -9.75
CA SER A 183 -20.76 -14.86 -9.36
C SER A 183 -20.29 -13.76 -8.41
N VAL A 184 -19.12 -13.93 -7.83
CA VAL A 184 -18.40 -12.90 -7.06
C VAL A 184 -18.11 -11.63 -7.89
N LYS A 185 -17.86 -11.78 -9.20
CA LYS A 185 -17.74 -10.63 -10.12
C LYS A 185 -19.07 -9.89 -10.32
N ASP A 186 -20.18 -10.63 -10.41
CA ASP A 186 -21.52 -10.04 -10.48
C ASP A 186 -21.90 -9.31 -9.18
N ALA A 187 -21.53 -9.89 -8.02
CA ALA A 187 -21.66 -9.24 -6.72
C ALA A 187 -20.89 -7.92 -6.67
N HIS A 188 -19.60 -7.96 -7.02
CA HIS A 188 -18.72 -6.79 -7.07
C HIS A 188 -19.27 -5.69 -7.97
N ASP A 189 -19.62 -6.03 -9.22
CA ASP A 189 -20.14 -5.07 -10.19
C ASP A 189 -21.49 -4.49 -9.77
N THR A 190 -22.38 -5.31 -9.20
CA THR A 190 -23.68 -4.84 -8.69
C THR A 190 -23.51 -3.82 -7.58
N LEU A 191 -22.61 -4.05 -6.60
CA LEU A 191 -22.39 -3.10 -5.50
C LEU A 191 -21.92 -1.72 -6.00
N LEU A 192 -21.05 -1.71 -7.00
CA LEU A 192 -20.56 -0.47 -7.62
C LEU A 192 -21.66 0.25 -8.42
N ARG A 193 -22.50 -0.50 -9.13
CA ARG A 193 -23.67 0.06 -9.84
C ARG A 193 -24.70 0.64 -8.88
N ASP A 194 -25.00 -0.06 -7.79
CA ASP A 194 -25.89 0.42 -6.74
C ASP A 194 -25.37 1.69 -6.07
N ALA A 195 -24.05 1.87 -5.99
CA ALA A 195 -23.41 3.08 -5.49
C ALA A 195 -23.41 4.25 -6.51
N ASP A 196 -23.98 4.06 -7.70
CA ASP A 196 -23.93 4.99 -8.83
C ASP A 196 -22.47 5.29 -9.27
N ALA A 197 -21.56 4.34 -9.07
CA ALA A 197 -20.13 4.52 -9.30
C ALA A 197 -19.71 3.95 -10.66
N TYR A 198 -18.87 4.70 -11.37
CA TYR A 198 -18.04 4.18 -12.46
C TYR A 198 -16.60 4.20 -11.99
N VAL A 199 -15.94 3.05 -12.04
CA VAL A 199 -14.57 2.90 -11.54
C VAL A 199 -13.64 2.78 -12.74
N PRO A 200 -12.93 3.87 -13.13
CA PRO A 200 -11.98 3.80 -14.22
C PRO A 200 -10.67 3.15 -13.75
N GLY A 201 -10.03 2.37 -14.62
CA GLY A 201 -8.71 1.80 -14.36
C GLY A 201 -7.60 2.84 -14.51
N LEU A 202 -7.52 3.84 -13.62
CA LEU A 202 -6.51 4.90 -13.66
C LEU A 202 -5.35 4.57 -12.71
N PHE A 203 -4.12 4.70 -13.20
CA PHE A 203 -2.91 4.49 -12.40
C PHE A 203 -1.74 5.28 -12.98
N PHE A 204 -0.64 5.38 -12.22
CA PHE A 204 0.61 5.94 -12.73
C PHE A 204 1.45 4.85 -13.39
N ALA A 205 1.92 5.10 -14.61
CA ALA A 205 2.71 4.11 -15.35
C ALA A 205 3.96 3.69 -14.56
N ARG A 206 4.21 2.38 -14.53
CA ARG A 206 5.42 1.76 -13.97
C ARG A 206 6.39 1.50 -15.13
N ASP A 207 7.42 2.32 -15.27
CA ASP A 207 8.43 2.08 -16.30
C ASP A 207 9.36 0.95 -15.82
N GLY A 208 9.10 -0.28 -16.27
CA GLY A 208 10.06 -1.39 -16.44
C GLY A 208 11.00 -1.77 -15.28
N GLY A 209 10.67 -1.42 -14.03
CA GLY A 209 11.54 -1.61 -12.86
C GLY A 209 11.49 -0.45 -11.86
N VAL A 210 10.76 0.62 -12.18
CA VAL A 210 10.65 1.83 -11.37
C VAL A 210 9.19 2.15 -11.05
N GLY A 211 8.88 2.39 -9.78
CA GLY A 211 7.58 2.90 -9.34
C GLY A 211 7.44 4.40 -9.65
N ASN A 212 6.24 4.80 -10.10
CA ASN A 212 5.77 6.19 -10.22
C ASN A 212 6.49 7.09 -11.26
N SER A 213 6.16 6.92 -12.54
CA SER A 213 6.59 7.83 -13.61
C SER A 213 6.01 9.26 -13.51
N GLY A 214 4.98 9.47 -12.68
CA GLY A 214 4.16 10.68 -12.68
C GLY A 214 3.18 10.78 -13.85
N ARG A 215 3.30 9.90 -14.86
CA ARG A 215 2.42 9.86 -16.02
C ARG A 215 1.16 9.08 -15.68
N LEU A 216 0.04 9.78 -15.60
CA LEU A 216 -1.28 9.19 -15.45
C LEU A 216 -1.63 8.41 -16.72
N VAL A 217 -2.01 7.15 -16.57
CA VAL A 217 -2.41 6.28 -17.67
C VAL A 217 -3.71 5.56 -17.32
N ALA A 218 -4.44 5.17 -18.36
CA ALA A 218 -5.59 4.31 -18.22
C ALA A 218 -5.22 2.88 -18.59
N GLY A 219 -5.82 1.91 -17.88
CA GLY A 219 -5.71 0.49 -18.19
C GLY A 219 -6.28 0.18 -19.57
N TYR A 220 -5.92 -1.00 -20.07
CA TYR A 220 -6.42 -1.48 -21.36
C TYR A 220 -7.95 -1.42 -21.39
N GLY A 221 -8.51 -0.77 -22.41
CA GLY A 221 -9.94 -0.57 -22.50
C GLY A 221 -10.49 0.54 -21.59
N HIS A 222 -9.68 1.40 -20.99
CA HIS A 222 -10.16 2.57 -20.22
C HIS A 222 -9.56 3.87 -20.76
N GLU A 223 -9.01 3.86 -21.97
CA GLU A 223 -8.32 5.00 -22.59
C GLU A 223 -9.22 6.23 -22.67
N ASP A 224 -10.52 6.01 -22.81
CA ASP A 224 -11.54 7.07 -22.83
C ASP A 224 -11.78 7.71 -21.45
N ALA A 225 -11.40 7.07 -20.34
CA ALA A 225 -11.48 7.68 -19.01
C ALA A 225 -10.49 8.84 -18.81
N LEU A 226 -9.50 8.99 -19.71
CA LEU A 226 -8.59 10.14 -19.78
C LEU A 226 -8.85 11.01 -21.01
N SER A 227 -9.99 10.86 -21.69
CA SER A 227 -10.31 11.69 -22.84
C SER A 227 -11.00 13.01 -22.44
N PRO A 228 -10.90 14.06 -23.27
CA PRO A 228 -11.60 15.33 -23.02
C PRO A 228 -13.12 15.21 -22.92
N GLU A 229 -13.71 14.15 -23.50
CA GLU A 229 -15.14 13.84 -23.43
C GLU A 229 -15.56 13.27 -22.07
N PHE A 230 -14.64 12.65 -21.33
CA PHE A 230 -14.90 12.08 -20.01
C PHE A 230 -14.45 13.00 -18.88
N VAL A 231 -13.23 13.56 -18.98
CA VAL A 231 -12.63 14.38 -17.94
C VAL A 231 -13.16 15.82 -18.03
N GLU A 232 -13.74 16.30 -16.93
CA GLU A 232 -14.08 17.72 -16.79
C GLU A 232 -12.85 18.51 -16.36
N ARG A 233 -12.14 18.02 -15.34
CA ARG A 233 -10.98 18.69 -14.75
C ARG A 233 -10.09 17.68 -14.01
N VAL A 234 -8.80 17.94 -14.00
CA VAL A 234 -7.85 17.29 -13.08
C VAL A 234 -7.29 18.34 -12.12
N ASP A 235 -7.45 18.11 -10.82
CA ASP A 235 -6.85 18.93 -9.76
C ASP A 235 -5.70 18.17 -9.08
N VAL A 236 -4.69 18.88 -8.57
CA VAL A 236 -3.62 18.28 -7.75
C VAL A 236 -3.94 18.53 -6.28
N VAL A 237 -4.12 17.46 -5.52
CA VAL A 237 -4.30 17.52 -4.07
C VAL A 237 -2.95 17.27 -3.42
N ARG A 238 -2.43 18.25 -2.67
CA ARG A 238 -1.18 18.14 -1.91
C ARG A 238 -1.50 17.96 -0.43
N PHE A 239 -0.86 16.97 0.18
CA PHE A 239 -1.11 16.59 1.57
C PHE A 239 0.00 17.05 2.50
N GLY A 240 -0.37 17.47 3.71
CA GLY A 240 0.55 17.95 4.72
C GLY A 240 1.24 19.28 4.38
N PRO A 241 2.35 19.62 5.06
CA PRO A 241 3.07 20.88 4.84
C PRO A 241 3.61 20.96 3.40
N VAL A 242 3.14 21.98 2.65
CA VAL A 242 3.51 22.15 1.24
C VAL A 242 4.85 22.88 1.13
N GLN A 243 5.90 22.17 0.71
CA GLN A 243 7.17 22.80 0.35
C GLN A 243 7.09 23.45 -1.03
N THR A 244 7.57 24.69 -1.13
CA THR A 244 7.51 25.55 -2.32
C THR A 244 8.88 25.77 -2.97
N THR A 245 9.95 25.19 -2.43
CA THR A 245 11.30 25.36 -2.98
C THR A 245 11.42 24.62 -4.32
N PRO A 246 11.85 25.31 -5.41
CA PRO A 246 12.01 24.68 -6.72
C PRO A 246 12.98 23.49 -6.63
N LEU A 247 12.60 22.37 -7.25
CA LEU A 247 13.44 21.17 -7.34
C LEU A 247 14.70 21.42 -8.17
N ASP A 248 15.90 21.34 -7.59
CA ASP A 248 17.14 21.19 -8.37
C ASP A 248 17.31 19.71 -8.75
N GLU A 249 16.83 19.34 -9.94
CA GLU A 249 16.98 17.97 -10.46
C GLU A 249 18.44 17.51 -10.52
N ALA A 250 19.38 18.41 -10.82
CA ALA A 250 20.80 18.08 -10.87
C ALA A 250 21.34 17.80 -9.47
N ALA A 251 20.84 18.48 -8.43
CA ALA A 251 21.11 18.12 -7.05
C ALA A 251 20.49 16.76 -6.68
N GLY A 252 19.25 16.48 -7.10
CA GLY A 252 18.61 15.17 -6.90
C GLY A 252 19.40 14.00 -7.51
N ARG A 253 19.85 14.14 -8.77
CA ARG A 253 20.70 13.12 -9.44
C ARG A 253 22.06 12.95 -8.74
N ARG A 254 22.63 14.04 -8.21
CA ARG A 254 23.87 13.98 -7.41
C ARG A 254 23.66 13.25 -6.08
N LEU A 255 22.53 13.46 -5.42
CA LEU A 255 22.16 12.76 -4.18
C LEU A 255 21.99 11.26 -4.43
N GLU A 256 21.28 10.89 -5.49
CA GLU A 256 21.10 9.48 -5.88
C GLU A 256 22.44 8.78 -6.17
N ALA A 257 23.31 9.43 -6.95
CA ALA A 257 24.65 8.92 -7.22
C ALA A 257 25.51 8.80 -5.93
N ALA A 258 25.28 9.66 -4.94
CA ALA A 258 25.94 9.59 -3.64
C ALA A 258 25.46 8.38 -2.83
N VAL A 259 24.14 8.12 -2.81
CA VAL A 259 23.56 6.92 -2.17
C VAL A 259 24.15 5.65 -2.78
N GLY A 260 24.15 5.53 -4.12
CA GLY A 260 24.68 4.35 -4.81
C GLY A 260 26.18 4.07 -4.54
N ARG A 261 26.93 5.07 -4.06
CA ARG A 261 28.35 4.93 -3.69
C ARG A 261 28.61 4.91 -2.19
N GLY A 262 27.60 5.13 -1.34
CA GLY A 262 27.80 5.42 0.09
C GLY A 262 28.64 6.67 0.34
N ASP A 263 28.58 7.69 -0.52
CA ASP A 263 29.39 8.92 -0.40
C ASP A 263 28.66 9.98 0.42
N VAL A 264 28.85 9.94 1.73
CA VAL A 264 28.28 10.89 2.71
C VAL A 264 28.56 12.36 2.33
N ARG A 265 29.79 12.66 1.87
CA ARG A 265 30.18 14.04 1.56
C ARG A 265 29.44 14.54 0.32
N ALA A 266 29.28 13.69 -0.70
CA ALA A 266 28.49 14.03 -1.87
C ALA A 266 26.99 14.19 -1.52
N ALA A 267 26.45 13.33 -0.67
CA ALA A 267 25.06 13.44 -0.20
C ALA A 267 24.82 14.79 0.51
N ARG A 268 25.70 15.16 1.45
CA ARG A 268 25.64 16.46 2.15
C ARG A 268 25.70 17.66 1.19
N ARG A 269 26.58 17.62 0.19
CA ARG A 269 26.67 18.68 -0.83
C ARG A 269 25.42 18.76 -1.70
N ALA A 270 24.83 17.61 -2.04
CA ALA A 270 23.61 17.56 -2.83
C ALA A 270 22.43 18.15 -2.05
N LEU A 271 22.27 17.76 -0.78
CA LEU A 271 21.24 18.32 0.11
C LEU A 271 21.41 19.83 0.30
N ALA A 272 22.64 20.31 0.54
CA ALA A 272 22.92 21.74 0.64
C ALA A 272 22.65 22.52 -0.66
N ALA A 273 22.66 21.84 -1.81
CA ALA A 273 22.30 22.41 -3.11
C ALA A 273 20.79 22.33 -3.41
N GLY A 274 19.96 21.89 -2.48
CA GLY A 274 18.50 21.78 -2.66
C GLY A 274 18.05 20.47 -3.30
N ALA A 275 18.81 19.38 -3.15
CA ALA A 275 18.34 18.06 -3.54
C ALA A 275 17.06 17.69 -2.77
N THR A 276 16.11 17.08 -3.49
CA THR A 276 14.90 16.52 -2.88
C THR A 276 15.23 15.43 -1.87
N VAL A 277 14.56 15.45 -0.72
CA VAL A 277 14.57 14.37 0.29
C VAL A 277 13.49 13.32 0.04
N GLY A 278 12.56 13.61 -0.87
CA GLY A 278 11.53 12.69 -1.31
C GLY A 278 12.02 11.82 -2.48
N THR A 279 11.17 11.68 -3.49
CA THR A 279 11.45 10.89 -4.69
C THR A 279 12.63 11.45 -5.48
N LEU A 280 13.66 10.63 -5.72
CA LEU A 280 14.85 10.98 -6.50
C LEU A 280 14.56 10.88 -8.01
N PRO A 281 15.09 11.79 -8.84
CA PRO A 281 14.70 11.89 -10.25
C PRO A 281 15.15 10.73 -11.16
N GLY A 282 16.24 10.03 -10.85
CA GLY A 282 16.73 8.91 -11.67
C GLY A 282 16.10 7.57 -11.28
N SER A 283 16.07 7.27 -9.98
CA SER A 283 15.56 5.99 -9.45
C SER A 283 14.06 6.02 -9.16
N ARG A 284 13.46 7.20 -9.03
CA ARG A 284 12.09 7.43 -8.57
C ARG A 284 11.72 6.70 -7.27
N HIS A 285 12.72 6.40 -6.45
CA HIS A 285 12.56 5.97 -5.07
C HIS A 285 12.80 7.13 -4.11
N THR A 286 12.28 7.04 -2.89
CA THR A 286 12.68 8.00 -1.85
C THR A 286 14.14 7.77 -1.47
N ALA A 287 14.84 8.85 -1.15
CA ALA A 287 16.26 8.74 -0.80
C ALA A 287 16.49 7.84 0.44
N VAL A 288 15.59 7.90 1.43
CA VAL A 288 15.64 7.06 2.64
C VAL A 288 15.43 5.60 2.27
N TRP A 289 14.37 5.28 1.52
CA TRP A 289 14.09 3.91 1.10
C TRP A 289 15.23 3.33 0.27
N LEU A 290 15.81 4.11 -0.65
CA LEU A 290 16.92 3.67 -1.49
C LEU A 290 18.17 3.32 -0.67
N CYS A 291 18.45 4.08 0.40
CA CYS A 291 19.54 3.76 1.31
C CYS A 291 19.29 2.42 2.02
N LEU A 292 18.10 2.23 2.59
CA LEU A 292 17.74 1.00 3.30
C LEU A 292 17.73 -0.22 2.37
N ASN A 293 17.23 -0.06 1.15
CA ASN A 293 17.25 -1.12 0.15
C ASN A 293 18.70 -1.49 -0.21
N ALA A 294 19.55 -0.50 -0.47
CA ALA A 294 20.97 -0.72 -0.76
C ALA A 294 21.71 -1.42 0.41
N MET A 295 21.36 -1.14 1.67
CA MET A 295 21.92 -1.85 2.83
C MET A 295 21.55 -3.33 2.84
N SER A 296 20.36 -3.68 2.36
CA SER A 296 19.86 -5.04 2.34
C SER A 296 20.52 -5.93 1.28
N GLU A 297 21.22 -5.34 0.29
CA GLU A 297 21.85 -6.08 -0.81
C GLU A 297 23.21 -6.72 -0.43
N PHE A 298 23.57 -7.81 -1.11
CA PHE A 298 24.83 -8.52 -0.82
C PHE A 298 26.09 -7.70 -1.13
N ASP A 299 26.03 -6.90 -2.20
CA ASP A 299 27.09 -6.02 -2.68
C ASP A 299 26.92 -4.57 -2.20
N ALA A 300 26.15 -4.36 -1.12
CA ALA A 300 25.94 -3.05 -0.51
C ALA A 300 27.26 -2.25 -0.40
N PRO A 301 27.24 -0.93 -0.71
CA PRO A 301 28.34 -0.05 -0.36
C PRO A 301 28.48 0.02 1.17
N ASP A 302 29.35 0.88 1.69
CA ASP A 302 29.55 1.02 3.13
C ASP A 302 28.21 1.29 3.85
N ARG A 303 27.73 0.30 4.61
CA ARG A 303 26.43 0.33 5.30
C ARG A 303 26.40 1.38 6.40
N ALA A 304 27.53 1.63 7.06
CA ALA A 304 27.63 2.68 8.06
C ALA A 304 27.55 4.06 7.39
N ALA A 305 28.18 4.22 6.23
CA ALA A 305 28.05 5.44 5.43
C ALA A 305 26.62 5.65 4.92
N LEU A 306 25.93 4.58 4.47
CA LEU A 306 24.52 4.65 4.12
C LEU A 306 23.65 5.06 5.32
N ALA A 307 23.94 4.55 6.52
CA ALA A 307 23.19 4.92 7.73
C ALA A 307 23.41 6.40 8.10
N GLU A 308 24.63 6.91 7.93
CA GLU A 308 24.92 8.34 8.07
C GLU A 308 24.14 9.18 7.04
N ILE A 309 24.04 8.72 5.78
CA ILE A 309 23.21 9.39 4.76
C ILE A 309 21.74 9.40 5.16
N VAL A 310 21.20 8.30 5.70
CA VAL A 310 19.82 8.29 6.25
C VAL A 310 19.68 9.38 7.32
N GLY A 311 20.68 9.56 8.18
CA GLY A 311 20.65 10.61 9.21
C GLY A 311 20.55 12.01 8.61
N LEU A 312 21.35 12.28 7.57
CA LEU A 312 21.28 13.56 6.84
C LEU A 312 19.92 13.80 6.17
N LEU A 313 19.28 12.74 5.69
CA LEU A 313 17.96 12.83 5.06
C LEU A 313 16.88 13.12 6.09
N LEU A 314 16.92 12.45 7.25
CA LEU A 314 15.99 12.69 8.35
C LEU A 314 16.15 14.09 8.95
N ASP A 315 17.39 14.55 9.14
CA ASP A 315 17.70 15.93 9.56
C ASP A 315 17.17 16.97 8.56
N ALA A 316 17.13 16.61 7.27
CA ALA A 316 16.56 17.42 6.20
C ALA A 316 15.03 17.25 6.04
N GLY A 317 14.38 16.49 6.93
CA GLY A 317 12.92 16.33 6.98
C GLY A 317 12.35 15.23 6.09
N ALA A 318 13.16 14.25 5.68
CA ALA A 318 12.64 13.08 4.96
C ALA A 318 11.66 12.28 5.83
N ASP A 319 10.53 11.85 5.25
CA ASP A 319 9.63 10.88 5.90
C ASP A 319 10.26 9.48 5.82
N VAL A 320 10.60 8.92 6.98
CA VAL A 320 11.20 7.58 7.12
C VAL A 320 10.31 6.48 6.54
N ASN A 321 8.99 6.68 6.51
CA ASN A 321 8.02 5.70 6.02
C ASN A 321 7.73 5.83 4.52
N ALA A 322 8.23 6.88 3.86
CA ALA A 322 7.89 7.14 2.47
C ALA A 322 8.56 6.10 1.55
N ARG A 323 7.72 5.40 0.77
CA ARG A 323 8.11 4.32 -0.15
C ARG A 323 7.16 4.27 -1.35
N PRO A 324 7.58 3.66 -2.49
CA PRO A 324 6.66 3.30 -3.56
C PRO A 324 5.59 2.29 -3.11
N ARG A 325 4.42 2.30 -3.78
CA ARG A 325 3.25 1.45 -3.47
C ARG A 325 3.56 -0.03 -3.23
N ASP A 326 4.42 -0.61 -4.07
CA ASP A 326 4.75 -2.05 -4.10
C ASP A 326 6.15 -2.36 -3.57
N ALA A 327 6.79 -1.38 -2.92
CA ALA A 327 8.10 -1.57 -2.34
C ALA A 327 7.98 -2.12 -0.91
N ALA A 328 8.95 -2.96 -0.52
CA ALA A 328 9.09 -3.43 0.85
C ALA A 328 9.09 -2.25 1.83
N SER A 329 8.47 -2.44 3.00
CA SER A 329 8.47 -1.40 4.03
C SER A 329 9.90 -1.18 4.55
N PRO A 330 10.26 0.04 5.02
CA PRO A 330 11.57 0.30 5.61
C PRO A 330 11.95 -0.71 6.70
N VAL A 331 11.00 -1.06 7.58
CA VAL A 331 11.19 -2.07 8.63
C VAL A 331 11.42 -3.48 8.06
N GLU A 332 10.78 -3.86 6.96
CA GLU A 332 11.06 -5.13 6.27
C GLU A 332 12.47 -5.17 5.69
N LEU A 333 12.94 -4.08 5.09
CA LEU A 333 14.32 -3.98 4.57
C LEU A 333 15.38 -4.13 5.70
N LEU A 334 15.07 -3.63 6.89
CA LEU A 334 15.93 -3.86 8.07
C LEU A 334 15.95 -5.33 8.48
N LEU A 335 14.78 -6.00 8.43
CA LEU A 335 14.70 -7.42 8.67
C LEU A 335 15.50 -8.21 7.62
N THR A 336 15.52 -7.86 6.35
CA THR A 336 16.33 -8.62 5.36
C THR A 336 17.85 -8.42 5.53
N THR A 337 18.28 -7.28 6.09
CA THR A 337 19.69 -6.88 6.17
C THR A 337 20.57 -7.86 6.98
N GLU A 338 20.14 -8.34 8.15
CA GLU A 338 20.90 -9.34 8.91
C GLU A 338 20.99 -10.71 8.22
N PHE A 339 19.92 -11.13 7.52
CA PHE A 339 19.90 -12.40 6.80
C PHE A 339 21.00 -12.43 5.74
N VAL A 340 21.14 -11.33 4.99
CA VAL A 340 22.16 -11.19 3.95
C VAL A 340 23.56 -11.15 4.56
N GLN A 341 23.75 -10.42 5.66
CA GLN A 341 25.03 -10.35 6.38
C GLN A 341 25.49 -11.69 6.97
N SER A 342 24.56 -12.59 7.33
CA SER A 342 24.87 -13.93 7.86
C SER A 342 25.51 -14.87 6.82
N ARG A 343 25.27 -14.61 5.52
CA ARG A 343 25.77 -15.43 4.39
C ARG A 343 27.04 -14.87 3.72
N ALA A 344 27.49 -13.67 4.10
CA ALA A 344 28.68 -13.06 3.52
C ALA A 344 30.00 -13.71 4.02
N THR A 345 30.93 -14.01 3.11
CA THR A 345 32.22 -14.64 3.42
C THR A 345 33.13 -13.76 4.29
N ARG A 346 34.08 -14.38 5.03
CA ARG A 346 34.97 -13.73 6.04
C ARG A 346 35.64 -12.43 5.59
N THR A 347 35.91 -12.24 4.30
CA THR A 347 36.59 -11.05 3.74
C THR A 347 35.76 -9.76 3.85
N ARG A 348 34.43 -9.84 3.97
CA ARG A 348 33.52 -8.67 4.10
C ARG A 348 33.05 -8.38 5.52
N SER A 349 33.65 -9.01 6.52
CA SER A 349 33.29 -8.87 7.95
C SER A 349 33.31 -7.44 8.49
N ARG A 350 33.89 -6.46 7.77
CA ARG A 350 33.97 -5.05 8.18
C ARG A 350 32.78 -4.20 7.71
N ASN A 351 32.00 -4.64 6.72
CA ASN A 351 30.80 -3.91 6.23
C ASN A 351 29.52 -4.44 6.89
N ARG A 352 29.57 -4.60 8.23
CA ARG A 352 28.42 -5.01 9.03
C ARG A 352 27.74 -3.80 9.63
N LEU A 353 26.43 -3.90 9.78
CA LEU A 353 25.59 -2.91 10.43
C LEU A 353 24.83 -3.60 11.54
N ASP A 354 24.68 -2.92 12.67
CA ASP A 354 23.75 -3.37 13.71
C ASP A 354 22.33 -2.98 13.30
N ALA A 355 21.60 -3.92 12.71
CA ALA A 355 20.24 -3.66 12.24
C ALA A 355 19.23 -3.43 13.36
N LEU A 356 19.49 -3.90 14.59
CA LEU A 356 18.65 -3.61 15.75
C LEU A 356 18.85 -2.16 16.20
N ALA A 357 20.11 -1.71 16.28
CA ALA A 357 20.41 -0.32 16.60
C ALA A 357 19.85 0.65 15.53
N LEU A 358 19.94 0.27 14.24
CA LEU A 358 19.31 1.04 13.15
C LEU A 358 17.79 1.06 13.29
N LEU A 359 17.16 -0.08 13.59
CA LEU A 359 15.72 -0.16 13.83
C LEU A 359 15.29 0.77 14.97
N ASP A 360 15.96 0.68 16.11
CA ASP A 360 15.69 1.51 17.29
C ASP A 360 15.76 3.01 16.98
N TRP A 361 16.83 3.43 16.29
CA TRP A 361 17.02 4.83 15.91
C TRP A 361 15.97 5.30 14.89
N LEU A 362 15.56 4.45 13.94
CA LEU A 362 14.52 4.82 12.97
C LEU A 362 13.13 4.86 13.58
N ILE A 363 12.82 4.02 14.58
CA ILE A 363 11.58 4.11 15.37
C ILE A 363 11.53 5.45 16.11
N ASP A 364 12.64 5.88 16.71
CA ASP A 364 12.73 7.21 17.34
C ASP A 364 12.53 8.34 16.33
N ALA A 365 12.88 8.11 15.07
CA ALA A 365 12.62 9.01 13.94
C ALA A 365 11.20 8.87 13.33
N GLY A 366 10.32 8.07 13.93
CA GLY A 366 8.92 7.92 13.51
C GLY A 366 8.64 6.75 12.55
N LEU A 367 9.50 5.75 12.48
CA LEU A 367 9.25 4.52 11.71
C LEU A 367 8.04 3.77 12.28
N LYS A 368 7.06 3.46 11.42
CA LYS A 368 5.87 2.69 11.79
C LYS A 368 6.22 1.21 12.00
N VAL A 369 6.11 0.74 13.24
CA VAL A 369 6.43 -0.64 13.65
C VAL A 369 5.42 -1.69 13.17
N ASP A 370 4.19 -1.28 12.86
CA ASP A 370 3.12 -2.18 12.38
C ASP A 370 2.83 -2.00 10.88
N ALA A 371 3.76 -1.41 10.13
CA ALA A 371 3.58 -1.13 8.72
C ALA A 371 3.31 -2.41 7.91
N VAL A 372 2.20 -2.43 7.17
CA VAL A 372 1.85 -3.54 6.27
C VAL A 372 2.92 -3.65 5.18
N SER A 373 3.54 -4.82 5.07
CA SER A 373 4.44 -5.14 3.96
C SER A 373 3.62 -5.49 2.74
N PHE A 374 3.99 -4.91 1.62
CA PHE A 374 3.54 -5.32 0.30
C PHE A 374 4.79 -5.69 -0.49
N GLY A 375 4.94 -6.98 -0.81
CA GLY A 375 6.20 -7.58 -1.27
C GLY A 375 6.04 -9.08 -1.51
N ARG A 376 7.14 -9.85 -1.47
CA ARG A 376 7.21 -11.30 -1.81
C ARG A 376 6.18 -12.22 -1.13
N SER A 377 5.42 -11.74 -0.15
CA SER A 377 4.34 -12.46 0.54
C SER A 377 3.00 -11.84 0.15
N MET A 378 2.09 -12.68 -0.34
CA MET A 378 0.79 -12.30 -0.90
C MET A 378 -0.29 -12.00 0.16
N TYR A 379 0.08 -11.85 1.45
CA TYR A 379 -0.89 -11.81 2.54
C TYR A 379 -0.75 -10.56 3.42
N GLY A 380 -0.16 -9.47 2.93
CA GLY A 380 0.01 -8.24 3.71
C GLY A 380 0.68 -8.44 5.08
N PRO A 381 1.78 -9.22 5.19
CA PRO A 381 2.37 -9.50 6.50
C PRO A 381 2.86 -8.20 7.16
N ARG A 382 2.81 -8.16 8.48
CA ARG A 382 3.37 -7.06 9.27
C ARG A 382 4.77 -7.40 9.76
N PRO A 383 5.52 -6.44 10.33
CA PRO A 383 6.91 -6.67 10.70
C PRO A 383 7.08 -7.81 11.71
N LEU A 384 6.11 -8.01 12.61
CA LEU A 384 6.07 -9.17 13.50
C LEU A 384 5.91 -10.50 12.76
N HIS A 385 5.08 -10.60 11.72
CA HIS A 385 4.98 -11.80 10.88
C HIS A 385 6.32 -12.12 10.19
N ALA A 386 6.98 -11.09 9.65
CA ALA A 386 8.27 -11.26 8.98
C ALA A 386 9.39 -11.65 9.96
N ALA A 387 9.46 -11.04 11.15
CA ALA A 387 10.43 -11.39 12.17
C ALA A 387 10.20 -12.82 12.72
N ALA A 388 8.93 -13.22 12.88
CA ALA A 388 8.55 -14.54 13.36
C ALA A 388 8.89 -15.65 12.35
N SER A 389 8.51 -15.47 11.09
CA SER A 389 8.77 -16.44 10.00
C SER A 389 10.26 -16.64 9.72
N GLN A 390 11.09 -15.65 10.02
CA GLN A 390 12.55 -15.72 9.92
C GLN A 390 13.24 -16.23 11.20
N ASN A 391 12.47 -16.62 12.21
CA ASN A 391 12.93 -17.07 13.53
C ASN A 391 13.89 -16.09 14.22
N ARG A 392 13.46 -14.83 14.38
CA ARG A 392 14.30 -13.75 14.95
C ARG A 392 13.78 -13.22 16.28
N PRO A 393 14.05 -13.90 17.39
CA PRO A 393 13.53 -13.51 18.70
C PRO A 393 13.97 -12.11 19.13
N ALA A 394 15.19 -11.67 18.78
CA ALA A 394 15.67 -10.33 19.12
C ALA A 394 14.88 -9.21 18.41
N PHE A 395 14.51 -9.40 17.13
CA PHE A 395 13.67 -8.45 16.40
C PHE A 395 12.22 -8.50 16.88
N VAL A 396 11.69 -9.69 17.18
CA VAL A 396 10.35 -9.82 17.77
C VAL A 396 10.29 -9.05 19.08
N ARG A 397 11.27 -9.24 19.97
CA ARG A 397 11.35 -8.51 21.24
C ARG A 397 11.45 -7.00 21.03
N ALA A 398 12.36 -6.54 20.17
CA ALA A 398 12.52 -5.11 19.89
C ALA A 398 11.25 -4.47 19.33
N LEU A 399 10.54 -5.14 18.40
CA LEU A 399 9.29 -4.62 17.86
C LEU A 399 8.18 -4.56 18.94
N LEU A 400 8.04 -5.60 19.76
CA LEU A 400 7.06 -5.65 20.86
C LEU A 400 7.36 -4.58 21.93
N ASP A 401 8.62 -4.43 22.34
CA ASP A 401 9.06 -3.42 23.32
C ASP A 401 8.79 -2.00 22.82
N ARG A 402 8.72 -1.81 21.50
CA ARG A 402 8.40 -0.54 20.83
C ARG A 402 6.90 -0.40 20.47
N GLY A 403 6.05 -1.27 20.99
CA GLY A 403 4.60 -1.17 20.89
C GLY A 403 3.98 -1.77 19.63
N ALA A 404 4.68 -2.65 18.90
CA ALA A 404 4.06 -3.41 17.82
C ALA A 404 2.95 -4.31 18.37
N ASP A 405 1.76 -4.28 17.78
CA ASP A 405 0.61 -5.04 18.28
C ASP A 405 0.65 -6.51 17.76
N PRO A 406 0.82 -7.51 18.65
CA PRO A 406 0.90 -8.93 18.28
C PRO A 406 -0.43 -9.53 17.85
N ARG A 407 -1.53 -8.78 17.90
CA ARG A 407 -2.88 -9.22 17.53
C ARG A 407 -3.28 -8.76 16.15
N LEU A 408 -2.48 -7.90 15.51
CA LEU A 408 -2.77 -7.44 14.16
C LEU A 408 -2.63 -8.61 13.18
N ALA A 409 -3.75 -8.96 12.57
CA ALA A 409 -3.80 -9.99 11.54
C ALA A 409 -3.12 -9.53 10.24
N ASP A 410 -2.63 -10.51 9.49
CA ASP A 410 -2.33 -10.38 8.06
C ASP A 410 -3.63 -10.46 7.24
N ASP A 411 -3.54 -10.38 5.91
CA ASP A 411 -4.72 -10.38 5.02
C ASP A 411 -5.50 -11.71 5.04
N ARG A 412 -4.97 -12.77 5.67
CA ARG A 412 -5.67 -14.05 5.92
C ARG A 412 -6.38 -14.09 7.27
N GLY A 413 -6.42 -12.99 8.01
CA GLY A 413 -6.94 -12.99 9.38
C GLY A 413 -5.98 -13.62 10.40
N LEU A 414 -4.74 -13.96 10.02
CA LEU A 414 -3.81 -14.64 10.92
C LEU A 414 -2.91 -13.65 11.67
N THR A 415 -2.90 -13.73 13.00
CA THR A 415 -1.90 -13.05 13.83
C THR A 415 -0.49 -13.58 13.55
N PRO A 416 0.59 -12.86 13.90
CA PRO A 416 1.96 -13.33 13.70
C PRO A 416 2.22 -14.74 14.26
N GLY A 417 1.68 -15.05 15.44
CA GLY A 417 1.81 -16.35 16.07
C GLY A 417 1.02 -17.45 15.36
N ALA A 418 -0.20 -17.14 14.90
CA ALA A 418 -1.01 -18.08 14.14
C ALA A 418 -0.41 -18.35 12.75
N ALA A 419 0.03 -17.30 12.05
CA ALA A 419 0.68 -17.38 10.75
C ALA A 419 1.97 -18.22 10.81
N LEU A 420 2.79 -18.06 11.85
CA LEU A 420 4.00 -18.86 12.04
C LEU A 420 3.65 -20.35 12.23
N ARG A 421 2.66 -20.69 13.08
CA ARG A 421 2.23 -22.09 13.26
C ARG A 421 1.74 -22.71 11.96
N ALA A 422 0.86 -22.01 11.24
CA ALA A 422 0.36 -22.45 9.94
C ALA A 422 1.51 -22.68 8.92
N GLN A 423 2.52 -21.80 8.90
CA GLN A 423 3.70 -21.97 8.06
C GLN A 423 4.51 -23.23 8.41
N LEU A 424 4.74 -23.49 9.71
CA LEU A 424 5.50 -24.66 10.17
C LEU A 424 4.74 -25.97 9.88
N GLU A 425 3.42 -25.97 10.06
CA GLU A 425 2.55 -27.10 9.72
C GLU A 425 2.55 -27.40 8.22
N ALA A 426 2.38 -26.38 7.38
CA ALA A 426 2.44 -26.51 5.93
C ALA A 426 3.81 -27.04 5.47
N GLY A 427 4.90 -26.58 6.09
CA GLY A 427 6.25 -27.09 5.84
C GLY A 427 6.42 -28.56 6.21
N ALA A 428 5.92 -28.97 7.37
CA ALA A 428 6.00 -30.34 7.86
C ALA A 428 5.19 -31.34 7.02
N ARG A 429 4.12 -30.90 6.35
CA ARG A 429 3.35 -31.72 5.40
C ARG A 429 4.11 -32.05 4.11
N ARG A 430 5.15 -31.28 3.76
CA ARG A 430 5.97 -31.50 2.56
C ARG A 430 7.06 -32.56 2.80
N THR A 431 6.62 -33.79 3.11
CA THR A 431 7.50 -34.94 3.42
C THR A 431 8.45 -35.33 2.30
N TRP A 432 8.15 -34.92 1.06
CA TRP A 432 8.97 -35.15 -0.13
C TRP A 432 10.11 -34.13 -0.32
N ALA A 433 10.13 -33.03 0.45
CA ALA A 433 11.14 -31.99 0.29
C ALA A 433 12.51 -32.44 0.83
N PRO A 434 13.63 -32.16 0.12
CA PRO A 434 14.97 -32.59 0.54
C PRO A 434 15.44 -32.00 1.88
N ASN A 435 14.79 -30.94 2.36
CA ASN A 435 15.03 -30.31 3.66
C ASN A 435 13.80 -30.41 4.59
N HIS A 436 13.05 -31.53 4.53
CA HIS A 436 11.91 -31.75 5.40
C HIS A 436 12.32 -31.67 6.88
N VAL A 437 11.55 -30.91 7.66
CA VAL A 437 11.69 -30.81 9.12
C VAL A 437 10.35 -31.26 9.73
N PRO A 438 10.33 -32.27 10.61
CA PRO A 438 9.11 -32.68 11.33
C PRO A 438 8.53 -31.52 12.14
N LEU A 439 7.20 -31.46 12.26
CA LEU A 439 6.50 -30.35 12.94
C LEU A 439 7.01 -30.12 14.36
N GLU A 440 7.19 -31.19 15.14
CA GLU A 440 7.70 -31.11 16.52
C GLU A 440 9.05 -30.40 16.60
N ARG A 441 9.96 -30.71 15.66
CA ARG A 441 11.28 -30.09 15.58
C ARG A 441 11.18 -28.65 15.11
N ALA A 442 10.33 -28.38 14.12
CA ALA A 442 10.11 -27.03 13.61
C ALA A 442 9.54 -26.10 14.71
N LEU A 443 8.58 -26.57 15.50
CA LEU A 443 8.04 -25.86 16.65
C LEU A 443 9.10 -25.65 17.74
N ALA A 444 9.92 -26.65 18.04
CA ALA A 444 11.00 -26.53 19.02
C ALA A 444 12.06 -25.49 18.58
N GLU A 445 12.38 -25.43 17.29
CA GLU A 445 13.32 -24.44 16.73
C GLU A 445 12.77 -23.00 16.80
N HIS A 446 11.44 -22.80 16.87
CA HIS A 446 10.77 -21.49 16.95
C HIS A 446 10.16 -21.19 18.33
N ALA A 447 10.48 -21.99 19.35
CA ALA A 447 9.82 -21.93 20.66
C ALA A 447 9.96 -20.55 21.34
N GLU A 448 11.12 -19.90 21.23
CA GLU A 448 11.34 -18.57 21.82
C GLU A 448 10.45 -17.51 21.16
N VAL A 449 10.35 -17.53 19.83
CA VAL A 449 9.50 -16.60 19.06
C VAL A 449 8.03 -16.81 19.40
N LEU A 450 7.55 -18.05 19.42
CA LEU A 450 6.17 -18.37 19.77
C LEU A 450 5.84 -17.91 21.20
N ALA A 451 6.73 -18.16 22.15
CA ALA A 451 6.55 -17.72 23.54
C ALA A 451 6.45 -16.19 23.67
N LEU A 452 7.28 -15.43 22.94
CA LEU A 452 7.21 -13.96 22.93
C LEU A 452 5.86 -13.46 22.39
N LEU A 453 5.39 -14.03 21.29
CA LEU A 453 4.14 -13.63 20.65
C LEU A 453 2.92 -14.00 21.48
N ASP A 454 2.88 -15.21 22.04
CA ASP A 454 1.77 -15.67 22.89
C ASP A 454 1.68 -14.84 24.17
N ALA A 455 2.83 -14.55 24.80
CA ALA A 455 2.86 -13.72 26.01
C ALA A 455 2.38 -12.29 25.74
N ALA A 456 2.80 -11.70 24.62
CA ALA A 456 2.39 -10.35 24.25
C ALA A 456 0.92 -10.27 23.82
N ALA A 457 0.37 -11.31 23.19
CA ALA A 457 -1.04 -11.35 22.81
C ALA A 457 -2.00 -11.56 24.00
N ALA A 458 -1.49 -12.10 25.12
CA ALA A 458 -2.25 -12.34 26.34
C ALA A 458 -2.21 -11.18 27.34
N ALA A 459 -1.28 -10.22 27.15
CA ALA A 459 -1.16 -9.00 27.94
C ALA A 459 -2.12 -7.91 27.43
#